data_AF-A0A8C4WYS6-F1
#
_entry.id   AF-A0A8C4WYS6-F1
#
_cell.length_a   1.000
_cell.length_b   1.000
_cell.length_c   1.000
_cell.angle_alpha   90.00
_cell.angle_beta   90.00
_cell.angle_gamma   90.00
#
_symmetry.space_group_name_H-M   'P 1'
#
loop_
_entity.id
_entity.type
_entity.pdbx_description
1 polymer ?
#
loop_
_entity_poly.entity_id
_entity_poly.type
_entity_poly.pdbx_seq_one_letter_code
_entity_poly.pdbx_strand_id
1 'polypeptide(L)'
;MVFAHLVHSQMDAVLEFLCNLPGPTGKPALEFVMIEWTGRQHMFYGQYEGKVREEVESICGRTDGQTTHHPISSPELRSSAIALCKLLQHGVATHDLRLQDITVRGDQVFSPSEGIRTRSKAARGQVPERWTVIPLPIKIYKLLVNELSVIMESSASRRASAGTGEELESFEEEDEVEDEEEVDDDDDVTGQTLSELFGVGIGCRYDDELYDEEEEDPDAVKDPLYQVDIQVYLTEFLQHFARLPCYSAFRQHLNDGEKRVLQSVGITS
;
A
#
# COMPACT_ATOMS: atom_id res chain seq x y z
N MET A 1 -5.90 -2.11 -9.06
CA MET A 1 -4.80 -2.99 -9.50
C MET A 1 -4.76 -3.27 -11.01
N VAL A 2 -5.87 -3.20 -11.74
CA VAL A 2 -5.90 -3.40 -13.22
C VAL A 2 -4.92 -2.49 -13.96
N PHE A 3 -4.87 -1.19 -13.63
CA PHE A 3 -3.96 -0.26 -14.31
C PHE A 3 -2.47 -0.54 -14.06
N ALA A 4 -2.08 -1.13 -12.92
CA ALA A 4 -0.70 -1.52 -12.67
C ALA A 4 -0.24 -2.61 -13.65
N HIS A 5 -1.06 -3.64 -13.83
CA HIS A 5 -0.82 -4.70 -14.80
C HIS A 5 -0.79 -4.15 -16.24
N LEU A 6 -1.72 -3.28 -16.60
CA LEU A 6 -1.74 -2.69 -17.95
C LEU A 6 -0.51 -1.81 -18.21
N VAL A 7 -0.01 -1.08 -17.20
CA VAL A 7 1.22 -0.29 -17.31
C VAL A 7 2.44 -1.20 -17.55
N HIS A 8 2.46 -2.42 -17.01
CA HIS A 8 3.55 -3.34 -17.30
C HIS A 8 3.62 -3.80 -18.75
N SER A 9 2.45 -3.97 -19.39
CA SER A 9 2.37 -4.56 -20.73
C SER A 9 2.22 -3.51 -21.85
N GLN A 10 1.53 -2.40 -21.58
CA GLN A 10 1.03 -1.47 -22.61
C GLN A 10 1.02 -0.01 -22.12
N MET A 11 2.09 0.44 -21.45
CA MET A 11 2.15 1.77 -20.83
C MET A 11 1.75 2.92 -21.77
N ASP A 12 2.33 3.02 -22.96
CA ASP A 12 2.03 4.12 -23.89
C ASP A 12 0.56 4.15 -24.31
N ALA A 13 0.00 2.98 -24.63
CA ALA A 13 -1.41 2.85 -25.02
C ALA A 13 -2.34 3.21 -23.85
N VAL A 14 -2.00 2.83 -22.62
CA VAL A 14 -2.76 3.18 -21.42
C VAL A 14 -2.75 4.71 -21.20
N LEU A 15 -1.57 5.34 -21.29
CA LEU A 15 -1.45 6.78 -21.12
C LEU A 15 -2.22 7.54 -22.21
N GLU A 16 -2.13 7.10 -23.46
CA GLU A 16 -2.87 7.69 -24.58
C GLU A 16 -4.39 7.53 -24.40
N PHE A 17 -4.84 6.33 -24.06
CA PHE A 17 -6.25 6.06 -23.80
C PHE A 17 -6.81 6.92 -22.66
N LEU A 18 -6.13 6.95 -21.51
CA LEU A 18 -6.57 7.72 -20.34
C LEU A 18 -6.51 9.24 -20.56
N CYS A 19 -5.64 9.74 -21.45
CA CYS A 19 -5.62 11.15 -21.81
C CYS A 19 -6.77 11.56 -22.72
N ASN A 20 -7.23 10.65 -23.59
CA ASN A 20 -8.29 10.93 -24.55
C ASN A 20 -9.70 10.73 -23.97
N LEU A 21 -9.82 10.21 -22.76
CA LEU A 21 -11.08 10.05 -22.05
C LEU A 21 -11.32 11.17 -21.03
N PRO A 22 -12.52 11.77 -20.99
CA PRO A 22 -12.88 12.68 -19.92
C PRO A 22 -13.07 11.89 -18.61
N GLY A 23 -12.40 12.33 -17.56
CA GLY A 23 -12.61 11.85 -16.20
C GLY A 23 -13.86 12.47 -15.56
N PRO A 24 -14.23 12.02 -14.34
CA PRO A 24 -15.43 12.48 -13.63
C PRO A 24 -15.38 13.97 -13.23
N THR A 25 -14.19 14.58 -13.30
CA THR A 25 -13.95 15.99 -12.96
C THR A 25 -13.87 16.90 -14.20
N GLY A 26 -14.09 16.37 -15.41
CA GLY A 26 -13.95 17.09 -16.67
C GLY A 26 -12.49 17.28 -17.14
N LYS A 27 -11.51 16.85 -16.34
CA LYS A 27 -10.10 16.71 -16.70
C LYS A 27 -9.83 15.34 -17.34
N PRO A 28 -8.70 15.12 -18.02
CA PRO A 28 -8.36 13.80 -18.56
C PRO A 28 -8.45 12.71 -17.49
N ALA A 29 -8.97 11.54 -17.83
CA ALA A 29 -9.12 10.41 -16.92
C ALA A 29 -7.78 10.00 -16.29
N LEU A 30 -6.67 10.20 -17.01
CA LEU A 30 -5.31 10.02 -16.49
C LEU A 30 -5.08 10.78 -15.18
N GLU A 31 -5.50 12.06 -15.12
CA GLU A 31 -5.33 12.88 -13.92
C GLU A 31 -6.08 12.26 -12.72
N PHE A 32 -7.33 11.85 -12.94
CA PHE A 32 -8.14 11.20 -11.92
C PHE A 32 -7.51 9.89 -11.44
N VAL A 33 -7.12 9.00 -12.37
CA VAL A 33 -6.50 7.71 -12.05
C VAL A 33 -5.21 7.92 -11.27
N MET A 34 -4.34 8.84 -11.68
CA MET A 34 -3.07 9.09 -10.99
C MET A 34 -3.25 9.73 -9.62
N ILE A 35 -4.22 10.65 -9.46
CA ILE A 35 -4.57 11.23 -8.16
C ILE A 35 -5.09 10.15 -7.21
N GLU A 36 -6.02 9.31 -7.66
CA GLU A 36 -6.60 8.24 -6.84
C GLU A 36 -5.55 7.19 -6.49
N TRP A 37 -4.73 6.78 -7.46
CA TRP A 37 -3.68 5.79 -7.25
C TRP A 37 -2.66 6.31 -6.23
N THR A 38 -2.11 7.51 -6.44
CA THR A 38 -1.10 8.09 -5.53
C THR A 38 -1.69 8.67 -4.25
N GLY A 39 -3.01 8.83 -4.16
CA GLY A 39 -3.73 9.28 -2.96
C GLY A 39 -3.99 8.17 -1.94
N ARG A 40 -3.97 6.91 -2.37
CA ARG A 40 -4.20 5.72 -1.52
C ARG A 40 -2.93 5.25 -0.78
N GLN A 41 -2.01 6.18 -0.51
CA GLN A 41 -0.72 5.90 0.13
C GLN A 41 -0.83 5.05 1.41
N HIS A 42 -1.87 5.27 2.21
CA HIS A 42 -2.09 4.56 3.47
C HIS A 42 -2.57 3.11 3.30
N MET A 43 -3.22 2.79 2.18
CA MET A 43 -3.71 1.42 1.91
C MET A 43 -2.62 0.51 1.36
N PHE A 44 -1.53 1.07 0.82
CA PHE A 44 -0.39 0.27 0.41
C PHE A 44 0.35 -0.36 1.60
N TYR A 45 0.20 0.17 2.82
CA TYR A 45 1.07 -0.20 3.95
C TYR A 45 0.32 -0.53 5.25
N GLY A 46 -0.82 0.10 5.53
CA GLY A 46 -1.42 0.06 6.86
C GLY A 46 -2.50 -1.01 7.10
N GLN A 47 -3.10 -1.59 6.05
CA GLN A 47 -4.20 -2.55 6.22
C GLN A 47 -3.75 -4.02 6.23
N TYR A 48 -2.62 -4.35 5.60
CA TYR A 48 -2.06 -5.70 5.68
C TYR A 48 -1.54 -6.00 7.09
N GLU A 49 -0.87 -5.05 7.76
CA GLU A 49 -0.43 -5.28 9.14
C GLU A 49 -1.59 -5.33 10.14
N GLY A 50 -2.69 -4.60 9.91
CA GLY A 50 -3.87 -4.67 10.79
C GLY A 50 -4.56 -6.03 10.70
N LYS A 51 -4.80 -6.51 9.47
CA LYS A 51 -5.46 -7.80 9.22
C LYS A 51 -4.57 -9.00 9.51
N VAL A 52 -3.30 -9.00 9.11
CA VAL A 52 -2.37 -10.08 9.47
C VAL A 52 -2.16 -10.13 10.97
N ARG A 53 -2.23 -9.00 11.69
CA ARG A 53 -2.12 -9.02 13.15
C ARG A 53 -3.38 -9.55 13.82
N GLU A 54 -4.58 -9.19 13.35
CA GLU A 54 -5.83 -9.79 13.84
C GLU A 54 -5.96 -11.27 13.43
N GLU A 55 -5.60 -11.64 12.20
CA GLU A 55 -5.65 -13.02 11.70
C GLU A 55 -4.56 -13.88 12.31
N VAL A 56 -3.32 -13.41 12.51
CA VAL A 56 -2.29 -14.21 13.19
C VAL A 56 -2.57 -14.33 14.69
N GLU A 57 -3.14 -13.30 15.35
CA GLU A 57 -3.60 -13.41 16.74
C GLU A 57 -4.85 -14.32 16.86
N SER A 58 -5.68 -14.42 15.81
CA SER A 58 -6.87 -15.30 15.75
C SER A 58 -6.53 -16.75 15.33
N ILE A 59 -5.56 -16.94 14.42
CA ILE A 59 -5.16 -18.24 13.84
C ILE A 59 -4.07 -18.92 14.67
N CYS A 60 -3.24 -18.20 15.45
CA CYS A 60 -2.23 -18.82 16.33
C CYS A 60 -2.79 -19.54 17.58
N GLY A 61 -3.95 -20.17 17.46
CA GLY A 61 -4.16 -21.48 18.06
C GLY A 61 -3.20 -22.49 17.40
N ARG A 62 -2.07 -22.76 18.07
CA ARG A 62 -1.07 -23.83 17.82
C ARG A 62 -1.30 -24.71 16.58
N THR A 63 -0.44 -24.57 15.56
CA THR A 63 -0.01 -25.72 14.74
C THR A 63 1.48 -25.65 14.45
N ASP A 64 2.18 -26.74 14.80
CA ASP A 64 3.56 -27.02 14.41
C ASP A 64 3.59 -27.39 12.92
N GLY A 65 4.16 -26.53 12.07
CA GLY A 65 4.30 -26.86 10.65
C GLY A 65 4.90 -25.74 9.82
N GLN A 66 6.16 -25.93 9.41
CA GLN A 66 6.83 -25.35 8.24
C GLN A 66 6.25 -24.01 7.71
N THR A 67 6.66 -22.88 8.28
CA THR A 67 6.37 -21.56 7.71
C THR A 67 7.11 -21.40 6.38
N THR A 68 6.38 -21.53 5.28
CA THR A 68 6.85 -21.11 3.96
C THR A 68 7.04 -19.59 3.99
N HIS A 69 8.26 -19.15 3.68
CA HIS A 69 8.65 -17.74 3.64
C HIS A 69 7.93 -17.04 2.48
N HIS A 70 6.76 -16.44 2.72
CA HIS A 70 6.12 -15.55 1.75
C HIS A 70 6.55 -14.09 1.99
N PRO A 71 6.95 -13.32 0.96
CA PRO A 71 7.39 -11.95 1.16
C PRO A 71 6.21 -11.02 1.49
N ILE A 72 6.18 -10.50 2.72
CA ILE A 72 5.70 -9.21 3.29
C ILE A 72 4.80 -8.25 2.48
N SER A 73 4.91 -8.19 1.16
CA SER A 73 4.06 -7.38 0.28
C SER A 73 3.24 -8.31 -0.58
N SER A 74 1.91 -8.19 -0.56
CA SER A 74 1.06 -8.95 -1.47
C SER A 74 1.54 -8.79 -2.94
N PRO A 75 1.40 -9.80 -3.81
CA PRO A 75 1.85 -9.71 -5.21
C PRO A 75 1.33 -8.45 -5.91
N GLU A 76 0.14 -8.00 -5.54
CA GLU A 76 -0.49 -6.76 -6.01
C GLU A 76 0.35 -5.54 -5.62
N LEU A 77 0.75 -5.43 -4.35
CA LEU A 77 1.55 -4.30 -3.86
C LEU A 77 2.89 -4.21 -4.61
N ARG A 78 3.55 -5.34 -4.86
CA ARG A 78 4.79 -5.40 -5.66
C ARG A 78 4.55 -4.89 -7.08
N SER A 79 3.50 -5.38 -7.74
CA SER A 79 3.09 -4.94 -9.08
C SER A 79 2.85 -3.42 -9.13
N SER A 80 2.16 -2.86 -8.13
CA SER A 80 1.94 -1.42 -8.02
C SER A 80 3.25 -0.64 -7.92
N ALA A 81 4.16 -1.03 -7.03
CA ALA A 81 5.44 -0.35 -6.83
C ALA A 81 6.30 -0.37 -8.11
N ILE A 82 6.38 -1.51 -8.78
CA ILE A 82 7.13 -1.64 -10.04
C ILE A 82 6.47 -0.81 -11.16
N ALA A 83 5.13 -0.76 -11.22
CA ALA A 83 4.42 0.03 -12.23
C ALA A 83 4.68 1.53 -12.03
N LEU A 84 4.72 1.97 -10.78
CA LEU A 84 5.09 3.33 -10.41
C LEU A 84 6.55 3.65 -10.76
N CYS A 85 7.49 2.72 -10.56
CA CYS A 85 8.88 2.88 -11.03
C CYS A 85 8.95 3.11 -12.53
N LYS A 86 8.25 2.28 -13.32
CA LYS A 86 8.19 2.39 -14.79
C LYS A 86 7.57 3.72 -15.24
N LEU A 87 6.46 4.14 -14.63
CA LEU A 87 5.81 5.43 -14.92
C LEU A 87 6.73 6.61 -14.63
N LEU A 88 7.43 6.58 -13.49
CA LEU A 88 8.38 7.63 -13.14
C LEU A 88 9.55 7.68 -14.13
N GLN A 89 10.14 6.53 -14.45
CA GLN A 89 11.23 6.44 -15.42
C GLN A 89 10.80 6.94 -16.79
N HIS A 90 9.64 6.52 -17.27
CA HIS A 90 9.06 6.94 -18.55
C HIS A 90 8.82 8.46 -18.59
N GLY A 91 8.13 8.99 -17.58
CA GLY A 91 7.79 10.41 -17.52
C GLY A 91 9.01 11.33 -17.46
N VAL A 92 10.10 10.87 -16.85
CA VAL A 92 11.38 11.62 -16.82
C VAL A 92 12.16 11.44 -18.12
N ALA A 93 12.32 10.21 -18.61
CA ALA A 93 13.16 9.93 -19.78
C ALA A 93 12.60 10.50 -21.09
N THR A 94 11.28 10.51 -21.24
CA THR A 94 10.60 10.99 -22.45
C THR A 94 10.09 12.43 -22.35
N HIS A 95 10.27 13.07 -21.19
CA HIS A 95 9.66 14.37 -20.87
C HIS A 95 8.13 14.40 -21.09
N ASP A 96 7.43 13.35 -20.65
CA ASP A 96 5.99 13.20 -20.88
C ASP A 96 5.17 14.20 -20.05
N LEU A 97 4.73 15.28 -20.71
CA LEU A 97 3.92 16.34 -20.10
C LEU A 97 2.60 15.82 -19.51
N ARG A 98 2.06 14.73 -20.05
CA ARG A 98 0.83 14.09 -19.54
C ARG A 98 0.99 13.66 -18.09
N LEU A 99 2.21 13.29 -17.68
CA LEU A 99 2.54 12.94 -16.31
C LEU A 99 3.13 14.12 -15.52
N GLN A 100 3.93 14.97 -16.16
CA GLN A 100 4.61 16.08 -15.48
C GLN A 100 3.66 17.22 -15.06
N ASP A 101 2.61 17.48 -15.85
CA ASP A 101 1.66 18.57 -15.58
C ASP A 101 0.62 18.21 -14.52
N ILE A 102 0.52 16.92 -14.13
CA ILE A 102 -0.38 16.48 -13.06
C ILE A 102 0.22 16.91 -11.71
N THR A 103 -0.58 17.62 -10.92
CA THR A 103 -0.25 17.98 -9.54
C THR A 103 -1.12 17.22 -8.56
N VAL A 104 -0.54 16.77 -7.44
CA VAL A 104 -1.21 15.94 -6.44
C VAL A 104 -0.92 16.45 -5.03
N ARG A 105 -1.72 16.00 -4.05
CA ARG A 105 -1.49 16.31 -2.62
C ARG A 105 -0.22 15.62 -2.13
N GLY A 106 0.70 16.40 -1.58
CA GLY A 106 1.97 15.95 -1.01
C GLY A 106 1.87 15.72 0.50
N ASP A 107 2.86 16.23 1.24
CA ASP A 107 2.97 16.13 2.70
C ASP A 107 2.04 17.13 3.41
N GLN A 108 1.56 16.75 4.59
CA GLN A 108 0.81 17.64 5.48
C GLN A 108 1.76 18.68 6.10
N VAL A 109 1.34 19.94 6.12
CA VAL A 109 2.11 21.06 6.68
C VAL A 109 1.63 21.35 8.10
N PHE A 110 2.52 21.17 9.07
CA PHE A 110 2.27 21.49 10.47
C PHE A 110 2.82 22.88 10.81
N SER A 111 2.02 23.70 11.50
CA SER A 111 2.48 25.02 11.96
C SER A 111 3.25 24.87 13.28
N PRO A 112 4.43 25.50 13.46
CA PRO A 112 5.21 25.38 14.71
C PRO A 112 4.49 25.88 15.97
N SER A 113 3.49 26.75 15.81
CA SER A 113 2.63 27.24 16.91
C SER A 113 1.55 26.24 17.32
N GLU A 114 1.40 25.14 16.59
CA GLU A 114 0.41 24.12 16.80
C GLU A 114 1.01 23.08 17.78
N GLY A 115 0.66 23.18 19.06
CA GLY A 115 1.01 22.15 20.04
C GLY A 115 0.39 20.78 19.68
N ILE A 116 0.50 19.79 20.57
CA ILE A 116 0.01 18.42 20.34
C ILE A 116 -1.41 18.43 19.73
N ARG A 117 -1.51 17.90 18.50
CA ARG A 117 -2.76 17.78 17.74
C ARG A 117 -3.43 16.46 18.10
N THR A 118 -4.37 16.52 19.03
CA THR A 118 -5.22 15.38 19.39
C THR A 118 -6.34 15.21 18.35
N ARG A 119 -6.83 13.98 18.15
CA ARG A 119 -7.92 13.66 17.20
C ARG A 119 -9.14 14.58 17.37
N SER A 120 -9.46 14.96 18.60
CA SER A 120 -10.54 15.88 18.95
C SER A 120 -10.35 17.31 18.43
N LYS A 121 -9.11 17.81 18.28
CA LYS A 121 -8.83 19.14 17.73
C LYS A 121 -8.94 19.18 16.21
N ALA A 122 -8.58 18.08 15.54
CA ALA A 122 -8.74 17.93 14.09
C ALA A 122 -10.23 17.83 13.70
N ALA A 123 -11.02 17.02 14.43
CA ALA A 123 -12.45 16.87 14.17
C ALA A 123 -13.27 18.14 14.44
N ARG A 124 -12.82 19.01 15.35
CA ARG A 124 -13.53 20.25 15.71
C ARG A 124 -13.29 21.41 14.73
N GLY A 125 -12.53 21.19 13.65
CA GLY A 125 -12.29 22.17 12.59
C GLY A 125 -11.52 23.43 13.04
N GLN A 126 -10.90 23.42 14.23
CA GLN A 126 -10.24 24.61 14.79
C GLN A 126 -8.95 24.98 14.07
N VAL A 127 -8.37 24.06 13.28
CA VAL A 127 -7.21 24.35 12.41
C VAL A 127 -7.39 23.66 11.06
N PRO A 128 -7.50 24.41 9.94
CA PRO A 128 -7.63 23.82 8.61
C PRO A 128 -6.38 23.02 8.25
N GLU A 129 -6.58 21.80 7.76
CA GLU A 129 -5.49 20.96 7.27
C GLU A 129 -4.86 21.57 6.02
N ARG A 130 -3.55 21.79 6.07
CA ARG A 130 -2.78 22.30 4.96
C ARG A 130 -1.93 21.17 4.41
N TRP A 131 -1.98 21.00 3.10
CA TRP A 131 -1.23 19.99 2.38
C TRP A 131 -0.37 20.70 1.34
N THR A 132 0.85 20.23 1.13
CA THR A 132 1.65 20.66 -0.01
C THR A 132 1.00 20.17 -1.30
N VAL A 133 1.24 20.88 -2.40
CA VAL A 133 0.86 20.46 -3.75
C VAL A 133 2.15 20.27 -4.53
N ILE A 134 2.36 19.06 -5.03
CA ILE A 134 3.60 18.67 -5.68
C ILE A 134 3.32 18.02 -7.04
N PRO A 135 4.26 18.07 -7.99
CA PRO A 135 4.16 17.33 -9.25
C PRO A 135 4.04 15.82 -9.00
N LEU A 136 3.26 15.15 -9.85
CA LEU A 136 3.02 13.71 -9.78
C LEU A 136 4.33 12.89 -9.78
N PRO A 137 5.34 13.17 -10.63
CA PRO A 137 6.60 12.41 -10.58
C PRO A 137 7.25 12.45 -9.20
N ILE A 138 7.23 13.61 -8.53
CA ILE A 138 7.80 13.77 -7.18
C ILE A 138 6.99 12.96 -6.17
N LYS A 139 5.66 12.94 -6.27
CA LYS A 139 4.81 12.11 -5.41
C LYS A 139 5.10 10.62 -5.59
N ILE A 140 5.26 10.16 -6.83
CA ILE A 140 5.62 8.78 -7.13
C ILE A 140 6.97 8.45 -6.51
N TYR A 141 7.98 9.30 -6.67
CA TYR A 141 9.29 9.09 -6.06
C TYR A 141 9.20 8.96 -4.54
N LYS A 142 8.46 9.85 -3.86
CA LYS A 142 8.24 9.78 -2.41
C LYS A 142 7.56 8.47 -1.98
N LEU A 143 6.57 8.00 -2.75
CA LEU A 143 5.91 6.72 -2.51
C LEU A 143 6.89 5.54 -2.57
N LEU A 144 7.77 5.52 -3.57
CA LEU A 144 8.77 4.46 -3.71
C LEU A 144 9.80 4.47 -2.57
N VAL A 145 10.19 5.65 -2.08
CA VAL A 145 11.05 5.75 -0.89
C VAL A 145 10.34 5.24 0.35
N ASN A 146 9.06 5.54 0.51
CA ASN A 146 8.26 5.05 1.63
C ASN A 146 8.09 3.52 1.58
N GLU A 147 7.79 2.96 0.41
CA GLU A 147 7.73 1.51 0.17
C GLU A 147 9.01 0.81 0.64
N LEU A 148 10.16 1.35 0.24
CA LEU A 148 11.45 0.80 0.65
C LEU A 148 11.64 0.88 2.18
N SER A 149 11.23 1.98 2.82
CA SER A 149 11.28 2.11 4.30
C SER A 149 10.48 1.00 4.97
N VAL A 150 9.24 0.78 4.53
CA VAL A 150 8.35 -0.24 5.10
C VAL A 150 8.94 -1.63 4.93
N ILE A 151 9.42 -1.98 3.73
CA ILE A 151 10.03 -3.29 3.46
C ILE A 151 11.26 -3.51 4.36
N MET A 152 12.08 -2.48 4.56
CA MET A 152 13.25 -2.56 5.43
C MET A 152 12.88 -2.72 6.91
N GLU A 153 11.88 -1.99 7.39
CA GLU A 153 11.37 -2.06 8.76
C GLU A 153 10.78 -3.45 9.06
N SER A 154 9.90 -3.97 8.19
CA SER A 154 9.34 -5.32 8.36
C SER A 154 10.42 -6.39 8.34
N SER A 155 11.47 -6.21 7.54
CA SER A 155 12.61 -7.14 7.48
C SER A 155 13.51 -7.08 8.71
N ALA A 156 13.63 -5.93 9.36
CA ALA A 156 14.33 -5.79 10.63
C ALA A 156 13.54 -6.44 11.78
N SER A 157 12.22 -6.25 11.83
CA SER A 157 11.35 -6.84 12.87
C SER A 157 11.38 -8.38 12.88
N ARG A 158 11.39 -9.02 11.71
CA ARG A 158 11.55 -10.49 11.63
C ARG A 158 12.91 -11.00 12.08
N ARG A 159 13.97 -10.22 11.86
CA ARG A 159 15.32 -10.58 12.33
C ARG A 159 15.45 -10.39 13.84
N ALA A 160 14.71 -9.46 14.42
CA ALA A 160 14.64 -9.26 15.86
C ALA A 160 13.86 -10.38 16.56
N SER A 161 12.75 -10.86 15.99
CA SER A 161 11.97 -11.97 16.56
C SER A 161 12.67 -13.33 16.45
N ALA A 162 13.44 -13.57 15.39
CA ALA A 162 14.24 -14.79 15.24
C ALA A 162 15.51 -14.84 16.12
N GLY A 163 15.82 -13.76 16.84
CA GLY A 163 17.05 -13.62 17.63
C GLY A 163 16.90 -13.87 19.14
N THR A 164 15.69 -14.06 19.67
CA THR A 164 15.45 -14.18 21.12
C THR A 164 15.03 -15.60 21.48
N GLY A 165 15.92 -16.55 21.24
CA GLY A 165 15.79 -17.93 21.73
C GLY A 165 16.33 -18.08 23.14
N GLU A 166 15.70 -17.44 24.14
CA GLU A 166 15.99 -17.71 25.55
C GLU A 166 14.68 -17.90 26.36
N GLU A 167 14.48 -19.18 26.69
CA GLU A 167 13.82 -19.74 27.88
C GLU A 167 12.28 -19.64 28.01
N LEU A 168 11.66 -20.79 27.69
CA LEU A 168 10.32 -21.22 28.10
C LEU A 168 10.15 -21.16 29.63
N GLU A 169 9.05 -20.57 30.09
CA GLU A 169 8.29 -21.15 31.19
C GLU A 169 6.83 -21.32 30.75
N SER A 170 6.45 -22.60 30.59
CA SER A 170 5.09 -23.05 30.35
C SER A 170 4.25 -22.83 31.60
N PHE A 171 3.28 -21.91 31.54
CA PHE A 171 2.19 -21.87 32.52
C PHE A 171 0.99 -22.61 31.89
N GLU A 172 0.75 -23.84 32.35
CA GLU A 172 -0.48 -24.58 32.08
C GLU A 172 -1.53 -24.09 33.09
N GLU A 173 -2.62 -23.47 32.63
CA GLU A 173 -3.86 -23.38 33.42
C GLU A 173 -5.06 -23.72 32.53
N GLU A 174 -5.94 -24.50 33.14
CA GLU A 174 -6.91 -25.44 32.59
C GLU A 174 -8.14 -24.82 31.89
N ASP A 175 -8.73 -25.64 31.01
CA ASP A 175 -10.02 -25.48 30.34
C ASP A 175 -11.19 -25.19 31.30
N GLU A 176 -12.11 -24.32 30.90
CA GLU A 176 -13.55 -24.44 31.24
C GLU A 176 -14.39 -24.01 30.04
N VAL A 177 -15.10 -24.98 29.44
CA VAL A 177 -16.09 -24.83 28.38
C VAL A 177 -17.48 -24.65 29.00
N GLU A 178 -18.26 -23.67 28.55
CA GLU A 178 -19.72 -23.64 28.71
C GLU A 178 -20.39 -23.11 27.43
N ASP A 179 -20.89 -24.05 26.63
CA ASP A 179 -22.19 -24.14 25.92
C ASP A 179 -23.20 -22.98 26.13
N GLU A 180 -24.17 -22.65 25.30
CA GLU A 180 -24.61 -22.96 23.92
C GLU A 180 -25.85 -22.03 23.68
N GLU A 181 -26.19 -21.81 22.41
CA GLU A 181 -27.51 -21.44 21.82
C GLU A 181 -28.15 -20.05 22.01
N GLU A 182 -28.55 -19.42 20.89
CA GLU A 182 -29.94 -19.42 20.36
C GLU A 182 -30.05 -18.35 19.24
N VAL A 183 -30.67 -18.73 18.12
CA VAL A 183 -30.82 -17.97 16.88
C VAL A 183 -32.22 -17.37 16.84
N ASP A 184 -32.36 -16.10 16.48
CA ASP A 184 -33.66 -15.53 16.09
C ASP A 184 -33.51 -14.80 14.75
N ASP A 185 -34.17 -15.32 13.73
CA ASP A 185 -34.16 -14.84 12.35
C ASP A 185 -35.57 -14.39 11.95
N ASP A 186 -35.75 -13.08 11.89
CA ASP A 186 -36.82 -12.43 11.15
C ASP A 186 -36.15 -11.31 10.31
N ASP A 187 -36.18 -11.40 8.98
CA ASP A 187 -36.88 -10.36 8.20
C ASP A 187 -36.89 -10.56 6.67
N ASP A 188 -38.05 -10.19 6.16
CA ASP A 188 -38.55 -9.88 4.82
C ASP A 188 -37.52 -9.50 3.72
N VAL A 189 -37.57 -10.22 2.59
CA VAL A 189 -36.84 -9.92 1.35
C VAL A 189 -37.59 -8.84 0.57
N THR A 190 -37.11 -7.60 0.64
CA THR A 190 -37.51 -6.53 -0.29
C THR A 190 -36.29 -5.95 -1.03
N GLY A 191 -36.48 -5.72 -2.34
CA GLY A 191 -35.44 -5.57 -3.36
C GLY A 191 -34.33 -4.56 -3.09
N GLN A 192 -33.10 -5.04 -3.20
CA GLN A 192 -31.89 -4.22 -3.12
C GLN A 192 -31.57 -3.58 -4.47
N THR A 193 -31.13 -2.32 -4.42
CA THR A 193 -30.71 -1.54 -5.59
C THR A 193 -29.20 -1.60 -5.75
N LEU A 194 -28.67 -1.28 -6.94
CA LEU A 194 -27.22 -1.31 -7.26
C LEU A 194 -26.29 -0.51 -6.32
N SER A 195 -26.85 0.30 -5.42
CA SER A 195 -26.10 1.05 -4.41
C SER A 195 -25.82 0.25 -3.13
N GLU A 196 -26.52 -0.85 -2.86
CA GLU A 196 -26.25 -1.78 -1.73
C GLU A 196 -25.14 -2.78 -2.06
N LEU A 197 -24.94 -3.14 -3.33
CA LEU A 197 -23.84 -4.00 -3.76
C LEU A 197 -22.45 -3.40 -3.49
N PHE A 198 -22.35 -2.07 -3.35
CA PHE A 198 -21.13 -1.36 -2.98
C PHE A 198 -21.12 -0.90 -1.51
N GLY A 199 -22.21 -1.13 -0.76
CA GLY A 199 -22.35 -0.82 0.65
C GLY A 199 -22.15 -2.09 1.48
N VAL A 200 -20.93 -2.34 1.92
CA VAL A 200 -20.58 -3.43 2.84
C VAL A 200 -21.50 -3.41 4.06
N GLY A 201 -22.42 -4.37 4.14
CA GLY A 201 -23.21 -4.64 5.32
C GLY A 201 -24.62 -5.16 5.00
N ILE A 202 -24.75 -6.47 4.77
CA ILE A 202 -25.80 -7.37 5.25
C ILE A 202 -25.53 -8.78 4.65
N GLY A 203 -25.36 -9.79 5.51
CA GLY A 203 -25.89 -11.12 5.24
C GLY A 203 -25.00 -12.18 4.59
N CYS A 204 -23.69 -12.24 4.86
CA CYS A 204 -23.00 -13.53 4.77
C CYS A 204 -23.32 -14.31 6.05
N ARG A 205 -24.45 -15.04 6.03
CA ARG A 205 -24.64 -16.15 6.95
C ARG A 205 -23.48 -17.11 6.71
N TYR A 206 -22.67 -17.29 7.75
CA TYR A 206 -21.53 -18.17 7.74
C TYR A 206 -22.04 -19.60 7.55
N ASP A 207 -21.84 -20.13 6.35
CA ASP A 207 -21.68 -21.57 6.16
C ASP A 207 -20.17 -21.83 6.31
N ASP A 208 -19.83 -22.39 7.46
CA ASP A 208 -18.50 -22.56 8.04
C ASP A 208 -17.77 -23.79 7.45
N GLU A 209 -17.69 -23.93 6.12
CA GLU A 209 -17.03 -25.11 5.50
C GLU A 209 -16.31 -24.85 4.16
N LEU A 210 -15.70 -23.68 3.95
CA LEU A 210 -14.73 -23.49 2.86
C LEU A 210 -13.48 -22.81 3.37
N TYR A 211 -12.60 -23.60 4.01
CA TYR A 211 -11.17 -23.39 3.83
C TYR A 211 -10.86 -23.70 2.35
N ASP A 212 -11.22 -22.77 1.45
CA ASP A 212 -10.48 -22.67 0.20
C ASP A 212 -9.05 -22.29 0.66
N GLU A 213 -8.16 -23.28 0.69
CA GLU A 213 -6.77 -23.01 0.33
C GLU A 213 -6.89 -22.22 -0.98
N GLU A 214 -6.78 -20.89 -0.93
CA GLU A 214 -6.82 -20.06 -2.14
C GLU A 214 -5.73 -20.63 -3.05
N GLU A 215 -6.12 -21.46 -4.02
CA GLU A 215 -5.19 -22.08 -4.97
C GLU A 215 -4.43 -20.93 -5.61
N GLU A 216 -3.15 -20.84 -5.26
CA GLU A 216 -2.29 -19.74 -5.63
C GLU A 216 -2.38 -19.55 -7.15
N ASP A 217 -2.94 -18.40 -7.59
CA ASP A 217 -3.35 -18.20 -8.99
C ASP A 217 -2.22 -18.64 -9.94
N PRO A 218 -2.44 -19.69 -10.75
CA PRO A 218 -1.40 -20.28 -11.58
C PRO A 218 -0.84 -19.30 -12.63
N ASP A 219 -1.52 -18.19 -12.89
CA ASP A 219 -1.02 -17.10 -13.73
C ASP A 219 -0.16 -16.11 -12.95
N ALA A 220 -0.42 -15.89 -11.65
CA ALA A 220 0.42 -15.06 -10.78
C ALA A 220 1.81 -15.67 -10.55
N VAL A 221 1.88 -16.98 -10.36
CA VAL A 221 3.15 -17.72 -10.16
C VAL A 221 4.03 -17.69 -11.42
N LYS A 222 3.42 -17.61 -12.61
CA LYS A 222 4.12 -17.54 -13.89
C LYS A 222 4.59 -16.13 -14.24
N ASP A 223 4.13 -15.10 -13.54
CA ASP A 223 4.56 -13.73 -13.79
C ASP A 223 6.05 -13.57 -13.38
N PRO A 224 6.95 -13.16 -14.29
CA PRO A 224 8.33 -12.86 -13.93
C PRO A 224 8.49 -11.87 -12.77
N LEU A 225 7.48 -11.02 -12.52
CA LEU A 225 7.43 -10.08 -11.40
C LEU A 225 7.26 -10.77 -10.05
N TYR A 226 6.74 -11.99 -10.00
CA TYR A 226 6.51 -12.73 -8.76
C TYR A 226 7.82 -13.08 -8.03
N GLN A 227 8.89 -13.31 -8.80
CA GLN A 227 10.22 -13.71 -8.29
C GLN A 227 11.14 -12.52 -7.95
N VAL A 228 10.70 -11.29 -8.22
CA VAL A 228 11.54 -10.10 -8.01
C VAL A 228 11.64 -9.79 -6.51
N ASP A 229 12.87 -9.74 -6.00
CA ASP A 229 13.14 -9.16 -4.69
C ASP A 229 12.88 -7.65 -4.77
N ILE A 230 11.72 -7.24 -4.26
CA ILE A 230 11.25 -5.86 -4.32
C ILE A 230 12.19 -4.90 -3.56
N GLN A 231 12.84 -5.35 -2.48
CA GLN A 231 13.77 -4.52 -1.73
C GLN A 231 15.01 -4.20 -2.56
N VAL A 232 15.59 -5.23 -3.20
CA VAL A 232 16.75 -5.07 -4.09
C VAL A 232 16.38 -4.21 -5.28
N TYR A 233 15.24 -4.49 -5.93
CA TYR A 233 14.77 -3.75 -7.09
C TYR A 233 14.60 -2.26 -6.81
N LEU A 234 13.89 -1.89 -5.72
CA LEU A 234 13.68 -0.49 -5.34
C LEU A 234 14.99 0.20 -4.96
N THR A 235 15.90 -0.50 -4.29
CA THR A 235 17.22 0.03 -3.93
C THR A 235 18.01 0.39 -5.18
N GLU A 236 18.12 -0.53 -6.14
CA GLU A 236 18.83 -0.30 -7.39
C GLU A 236 18.19 0.81 -8.22
N PHE A 237 16.86 0.81 -8.31
CA PHE A 237 16.10 1.83 -9.02
C PHE A 237 16.36 3.22 -8.44
N LEU A 238 16.23 3.40 -7.12
CA LEU A 238 16.44 4.69 -6.46
C LEU A 238 17.89 5.15 -6.57
N GLN A 239 18.87 4.24 -6.45
CA GLN A 239 20.29 4.55 -6.65
C GLN A 239 20.58 5.01 -8.08
N HIS A 240 19.99 4.35 -9.07
CA HIS A 240 20.12 4.75 -10.46
C HIS A 240 19.44 6.10 -10.72
N PHE A 241 18.22 6.29 -10.22
CA PHE A 241 17.46 7.52 -10.37
C PHE A 241 18.19 8.72 -9.76
N ALA A 242 18.83 8.55 -8.61
CA ALA A 242 19.60 9.60 -7.95
C ALA A 242 20.82 10.09 -8.74
N ARG A 243 21.29 9.32 -9.74
CA ARG A 243 22.37 9.73 -10.65
C ARG A 243 21.87 10.58 -11.82
N LEU A 244 20.56 10.67 -12.03
CA LEU A 244 19.99 11.44 -13.13
C LEU A 244 20.09 12.95 -12.84
N PRO A 245 20.30 13.80 -13.87
CA PRO A 245 20.41 15.25 -13.69
C PRO A 245 19.19 15.90 -13.02
N CYS A 246 18.00 15.34 -13.29
CA CYS A 246 16.74 15.82 -12.72
C CYS A 246 16.59 15.56 -11.22
N TYR A 247 17.40 14.67 -10.62
CA TYR A 247 17.28 14.30 -9.21
C TYR A 247 17.38 15.51 -8.27
N SER A 248 18.15 16.53 -8.65
CA SER A 248 18.26 17.79 -7.89
C SER A 248 16.91 18.47 -7.62
N ALA A 249 15.96 18.38 -8.55
CA ALA A 249 14.60 18.89 -8.38
C ALA A 249 13.80 18.03 -7.39
N PHE A 250 13.93 16.71 -7.44
CA PHE A 250 13.24 15.78 -6.54
C PHE A 250 13.72 15.92 -5.10
N ARG A 251 15.04 16.07 -4.93
CA ARG A 251 15.71 16.22 -3.62
C ARG A 251 15.16 17.38 -2.79
N GLN A 252 14.73 18.47 -3.43
CA GLN A 252 14.20 19.66 -2.75
C GLN A 252 12.85 19.39 -2.05
N HIS A 253 12.12 18.37 -2.49
CA HIS A 253 10.82 18.02 -1.92
C HIS A 253 10.90 16.97 -0.82
N LEU A 254 12.09 16.40 -0.54
CA LEU A 254 12.22 15.33 0.43
C LEU A 254 12.17 15.84 1.87
N ASN A 255 11.41 15.12 2.72
CA ASN A 255 11.40 15.33 4.16
C ASN A 255 12.56 14.57 4.84
N ASP A 256 12.80 14.84 6.12
CA ASP A 256 13.95 14.27 6.83
C ASP A 256 13.83 12.76 7.09
N GLY A 257 12.61 12.20 7.07
CA GLY A 257 12.40 10.75 7.11
C GLY A 257 12.87 10.10 5.81
N GLU A 258 12.38 10.59 4.68
CA GLU A 258 12.74 10.10 3.35
C GLU A 258 14.25 10.23 3.07
N LYS A 259 14.87 11.34 3.49
CA LYS A 259 16.33 11.52 3.37
C LYS A 259 17.11 10.47 4.16
N ARG A 260 16.65 10.09 5.35
CA ARG A 260 17.29 9.04 6.17
C ARG A 260 17.19 7.67 5.52
N VAL A 261 16.05 7.35 4.91
CA VAL A 261 15.87 6.10 4.14
C VAL A 261 16.82 6.07 2.94
N LEU A 262 16.94 7.17 2.20
CA LEU A 262 17.86 7.25 1.07
C LEU A 262 19.34 7.13 1.50
N GLN A 263 19.71 7.74 2.62
CA GLN A 263 21.06 7.62 3.18
C GLN A 263 21.40 6.17 3.56
N SER A 264 20.44 5.41 4.10
CA SER A 264 20.68 4.00 4.51
C SER A 264 21.00 3.09 3.32
N VAL A 265 20.54 3.46 2.12
CA VAL A 265 20.85 2.77 0.86
C VAL A 265 21.92 3.46 0.01
N GLY A 266 22.71 4.36 0.60
CA GLY A 266 23.89 4.95 -0.04
C GLY A 266 23.61 6.11 -1.00
N ILE A 267 22.42 6.72 -0.94
CA ILE A 267 22.07 7.89 -1.74
C ILE A 267 22.29 9.15 -0.91
N THR A 268 23.13 10.06 -1.40
CA THR A 268 23.45 11.30 -0.68
C THR A 268 22.30 12.32 -0.82
N SER A 269 21.54 12.44 0.27
CA SER A 269 20.43 13.39 0.47
C SER A 269 20.85 14.84 0.55
#